data_AF-E6WCL6-F1
#
_entry.id   AF-E6WCL6-F1
#
_cell.length_a   1.000
_cell.length_b   1.000
_cell.length_c   1.000
_cell.angle_alpha   90.00
_cell.angle_beta   90.00
_cell.angle_gamma   90.00
#
_symmetry.space_group_name_H-M   'P 1'
#
loop_
_entity.id
_entity.type
_entity.pdbx_description
1 polymer ?
#
loop_
_entity_poly.entity_id
_entity_poly.type
_entity_poly.pdbx_seq_one_letter_code
_entity_poly.pdbx_strand_id
1 'polypeptide(L)'
;MPAYATAVMAVKDKSSGKVIEQYFFNNEAESSSATTWPTQLAKIINAQKSSNVIAGELKEGNISVIAGSSYRNRIWLPLAKKNNLTVEFATLNAADNPWLKEEDAFGDKSQTDLTAGSVVTVKVKNSDGSVAEQRSVAIPTDRLSRYDWPPYLAHEVNANLTQIKMGEKTGDNSFTVIAGSQYRNYIWKKQRASQTVEVSFNK
;
A
#
# COMPACT_ATOMS: atom_id res chain seq x y z
N MET A 1 -8.63 0.73 19.95
CA MET A 1 -8.89 1.37 18.65
C MET A 1 -10.20 0.82 18.11
N PRO A 2 -11.11 1.66 17.57
CA PRO A 2 -12.38 1.18 17.02
C PRO A 2 -12.18 0.12 15.93
N ALA A 3 -13.19 -0.72 15.73
CA ALA A 3 -13.25 -1.60 14.57
C ALA A 3 -13.22 -0.77 13.28
N TYR A 4 -12.58 -1.28 12.23
CA TYR A 4 -12.47 -0.59 10.93
C TYR A 4 -11.90 0.82 11.01
N ALA A 5 -10.98 1.06 11.93
CA ALA A 5 -10.23 2.31 12.03
C ALA A 5 -8.78 2.10 11.60
N THR A 6 -8.15 3.15 11.09
CA THR A 6 -6.73 3.21 10.80
C THR A 6 -6.05 4.17 11.78
N ALA A 7 -5.06 3.68 12.54
CA ALA A 7 -4.12 4.56 13.21
C ALA A 7 -3.09 5.06 12.20
N VAL A 8 -2.89 6.37 12.16
CA VAL A 8 -1.89 7.03 11.31
C VAL A 8 -0.87 7.69 12.20
N MET A 9 0.40 7.46 11.90
CA MET A 9 1.49 8.31 12.40
C MET A 9 2.10 9.04 11.21
N ALA A 10 2.18 10.36 11.31
CA ALA A 10 2.84 11.20 10.31
C ALA A 10 4.06 11.86 10.93
N VAL A 11 5.21 11.77 10.26
CA VAL A 11 6.36 12.62 10.55
C VAL A 11 6.28 13.83 9.63
N LYS A 12 6.35 15.02 10.20
CA LYS A 12 6.21 16.28 9.50
C LYS A 12 7.44 17.15 9.68
N ASP A 13 7.76 17.91 8.65
CA ASP A 13 8.64 19.06 8.78
C ASP A 13 7.95 20.11 9.68
N LYS A 14 8.64 20.51 10.74
CA LYS A 14 8.08 21.39 11.77
C LYS A 14 7.84 22.81 11.28
N SER A 15 8.62 23.26 10.29
CA SER A 15 8.54 24.63 9.79
C SER A 15 7.40 24.82 8.78
N SER A 16 7.18 23.83 7.93
CA SER A 16 6.21 23.89 6.83
C SER A 16 4.93 23.10 7.11
N GLY A 17 4.94 22.20 8.10
CA GLY A 17 3.85 21.25 8.34
C GLY A 17 3.75 20.14 7.29
N LYS A 18 4.67 20.11 6.31
CA LYS A 18 4.67 19.13 5.22
C LYS A 18 4.94 17.74 5.78
N VAL A 19 4.12 16.77 5.36
CA VAL A 19 4.33 15.36 5.65
C VAL A 19 5.57 14.85 4.91
N ILE A 20 6.50 14.26 5.65
CA ILE A 20 7.73 13.64 5.13
C ILE A 20 7.54 12.13 4.94
N GLU A 21 6.91 11.47 5.92
CA GLU A 21 6.62 10.04 5.89
C GLU A 21 5.38 9.74 6.73
N GLN A 22 4.68 8.66 6.38
CA GLN A 22 3.45 8.20 7.06
C GLN A 22 3.43 6.70 7.23
N TYR A 23 2.82 6.27 8.33
CA TYR A 23 2.67 4.88 8.71
C TYR A 23 1.22 4.61 9.07
N PHE A 24 0.70 3.47 8.61
CA PHE A 24 -0.69 3.10 8.75
C PHE A 24 -0.81 1.75 9.43
N PHE A 25 -1.57 1.68 10.51
CA PHE A 25 -2.05 0.42 11.09
C PHE A 25 -3.56 0.34 10.89
N ASN A 26 -4.03 -0.55 10.02
CA ASN A 26 -5.45 -0.79 9.81
C ASN A 26 -5.94 -1.84 10.80
N ASN A 27 -6.98 -1.52 11.55
CA ASN A 27 -7.74 -2.51 12.31
C ASN A 27 -8.88 -3.03 11.44
N GLU A 28 -8.63 -4.11 10.72
CA GLU A 28 -9.55 -4.67 9.72
C GLU A 28 -10.64 -5.58 10.33
N ALA A 29 -10.69 -5.71 11.66
CA ALA A 29 -11.62 -6.58 12.38
C ALA A 29 -12.17 -5.90 13.65
N GLU A 30 -12.57 -6.71 14.64
CA GLU A 30 -13.04 -6.28 15.96
C GLU A 30 -12.12 -5.22 16.60
N SER A 31 -12.65 -4.48 17.57
CA SER A 31 -11.89 -3.42 18.24
C SER A 31 -10.54 -3.92 18.78
N SER A 32 -9.45 -3.37 18.25
CA SER A 32 -8.11 -3.68 18.77
C SER A 32 -7.96 -3.11 20.17
N SER A 33 -7.41 -3.90 21.10
CA SER A 33 -7.19 -3.45 22.48
C SER A 33 -6.28 -2.21 22.52
N ALA A 34 -6.34 -1.46 23.62
CA ALA A 34 -5.49 -0.28 23.83
C ALA A 34 -3.98 -0.60 23.78
N THR A 35 -3.59 -1.87 23.89
CA THR A 35 -2.20 -2.32 23.95
C THR A 35 -1.73 -3.03 22.67
N THR A 36 -2.65 -3.53 21.84
CA THR A 36 -2.33 -4.23 20.60
C THR A 36 -1.94 -3.26 19.49
N TRP A 37 -2.76 -2.24 19.22
CA TRP A 37 -2.50 -1.32 18.11
C TRP A 37 -1.17 -0.54 18.22
N PRO A 38 -0.70 -0.08 19.40
CA PRO A 38 0.59 0.61 19.50
C PRO A 38 1.76 -0.33 19.23
N THR A 39 1.63 -1.60 19.66
CA THR A 39 2.62 -2.65 19.38
C THR A 39 2.73 -2.88 17.88
N GLN A 40 1.60 -3.03 17.18
CA GLN A 40 1.60 -3.31 15.74
C GLN A 40 2.10 -2.12 14.93
N LEU A 41 1.67 -0.90 15.28
CA LEU A 41 2.17 0.32 14.64
C LEU A 41 3.68 0.47 14.81
N ALA A 42 4.24 0.16 15.99
CA ALA A 42 5.68 0.19 16.20
C ALA A 42 6.45 -0.82 15.33
N LYS A 43 5.89 -2.02 15.14
CA LYS A 43 6.46 -3.02 14.20
C LYS A 43 6.46 -2.51 12.76
N ILE A 44 5.35 -1.91 12.32
CA ILE A 44 5.21 -1.34 10.98
C ILE A 44 6.24 -0.22 10.75
N ILE A 45 6.40 0.67 11.72
CA ILE A 45 7.41 1.74 11.68
C ILE A 45 8.81 1.17 11.49
N ASN A 46 9.20 0.21 12.34
CA ASN A 46 10.56 -0.33 12.32
C ASN A 46 10.83 -1.20 11.09
N ALA A 47 9.82 -1.85 10.51
CA ALA A 47 9.96 -2.64 9.30
C ALA A 47 10.36 -1.81 8.08
N GLN A 48 9.95 -0.53 8.02
CA GLN A 48 10.30 0.37 6.91
C GLN A 48 11.73 0.92 6.97
N LYS A 49 12.48 0.67 8.06
CA LYS A 49 13.88 1.11 8.23
C LYS A 49 14.08 2.61 7.95
N SER A 50 13.17 3.45 8.45
CA SER A 50 13.27 4.91 8.27
C SER A 50 14.49 5.51 8.97
N SER A 51 15.04 6.55 8.35
CA SER A 51 16.11 7.39 8.94
C SER A 51 15.58 8.57 9.76
N ASN A 52 14.26 8.73 9.87
CA ASN A 52 13.62 9.86 10.56
C ASN A 52 12.94 9.43 11.87
N VAL A 53 12.57 8.15 12.01
CA VAL A 53 11.81 7.69 13.16
C VAL A 53 12.08 6.21 13.46
N ILE A 54 12.02 5.87 14.74
CA ILE A 54 11.99 4.50 15.25
C ILE A 54 10.99 4.42 16.41
N ALA A 55 10.36 3.26 16.60
CA ALA A 55 9.33 3.05 17.61
C ALA A 55 9.68 1.89 18.56
N GLY A 56 9.46 2.09 19.85
CA GLY A 56 9.70 1.07 20.87
C GLY A 56 10.15 1.66 22.20
N GLU A 57 10.58 0.78 23.10
CA GLU A 57 11.23 1.16 24.34
C GLU A 57 12.73 1.33 24.10
N LEU A 58 13.27 2.48 24.50
CA LEU A 58 14.70 2.74 24.52
C LEU A 58 15.29 2.26 25.84
N LYS A 59 16.18 1.26 25.78
CA LYS A 59 16.95 0.78 26.92
C LYS A 59 18.40 0.60 26.49
N GLU A 60 19.32 1.29 27.17
CA GLU A 60 20.77 1.17 26.94
C GLU A 60 21.16 1.40 25.46
N GLY A 61 20.53 2.37 24.81
CA GLY A 61 20.79 2.68 23.40
C GLY A 61 20.09 1.76 22.39
N ASN A 62 19.46 0.68 22.85
CA ASN A 62 18.73 -0.26 22.00
C ASN A 62 17.23 0.03 22.03
N ILE A 63 16.58 -0.06 20.87
CA ILE A 63 15.12 0.08 20.73
C ILE A 63 14.50 -1.31 20.52
N SER A 64 13.54 -1.64 21.37
CA SER A 64 12.78 -2.90 21.29
C SER A 64 11.28 -2.64 21.32
N VAL A 65 10.53 -3.31 20.44
CA VAL A 65 9.06 -3.27 20.48
C VAL A 65 8.55 -4.15 21.61
N ILE A 66 7.74 -3.59 22.51
CA ILE A 66 7.21 -4.30 23.68
C ILE A 66 5.77 -4.74 23.39
N ALA A 67 5.56 -6.05 23.30
CA ALA A 67 4.23 -6.61 23.08
C ALA A 67 3.28 -6.30 24.25
N GLY A 68 2.02 -5.97 23.92
CA GLY A 68 0.98 -5.75 24.92
C GLY A 68 1.18 -4.48 25.76
N SER A 69 1.97 -3.52 25.29
CA SER A 69 2.15 -2.23 25.97
C SER A 69 1.57 -1.06 25.19
N SER A 70 0.81 -0.23 25.89
CA SER A 70 0.26 1.04 25.38
C SER A 70 1.16 2.25 25.64
N TYR A 71 2.19 2.14 26.49
CA TYR A 71 2.98 3.28 26.95
C TYR A 71 4.50 3.12 26.77
N ARG A 72 4.99 1.90 26.54
CA ARG A 72 6.42 1.62 26.35
C ARG A 72 6.87 1.78 24.91
N ASN A 73 5.97 1.55 23.95
CA ASN A 73 6.22 1.76 22.53
C ASN A 73 6.15 3.25 22.19
N ARG A 74 7.22 3.99 22.52
CA ARG A 74 7.34 5.43 22.26
C ARG A 74 7.93 5.67 20.89
N ILE A 75 7.73 6.88 20.37
CA ILE A 75 8.32 7.33 19.12
C ILE A 75 9.59 8.12 19.40
N TRP A 76 10.65 7.82 18.67
CA TRP A 76 11.95 8.45 18.80
C TRP A 76 12.39 9.04 17.47
N LEU A 77 12.78 10.31 17.51
CA LEU A 77 13.39 11.01 16.39
C LEU A 77 14.91 11.08 16.60
N PRO A 78 15.72 11.02 15.52
CA PRO A 78 17.15 11.25 15.63
C PRO A 78 17.45 12.60 16.26
N LEU A 79 18.43 12.64 17.17
CA LEU A 79 18.80 13.86 17.89
C LEU A 79 19.10 15.04 16.95
N ALA A 80 19.79 14.77 15.84
CA ALA A 80 20.12 15.76 14.82
C ALA A 80 18.88 16.39 14.13
N LYS A 81 17.73 15.71 14.18
CA LYS A 81 16.48 16.14 13.52
C LYS A 81 15.43 16.65 14.51
N LYS A 82 15.70 16.66 15.82
CA LYS A 82 14.72 16.99 16.88
C LYS A 82 14.04 18.36 16.73
N ASN A 83 14.76 19.34 16.16
CA ASN A 83 14.25 20.70 15.99
C ASN A 83 13.49 20.89 14.66
N ASN A 84 13.68 19.96 13.71
CA ASN A 84 13.16 20.08 12.35
C ASN A 84 11.93 19.19 12.14
N LEU A 85 11.77 18.15 12.95
CA LEU A 85 10.70 17.17 12.80
C LEU A 85 9.72 17.22 13.95
N THR A 86 8.46 16.90 13.65
CA THR A 86 7.42 16.60 14.63
C THR A 86 6.66 15.36 14.23
N VAL A 87 5.99 14.72 15.19
CA VAL A 87 5.17 13.52 14.97
C VAL A 87 3.74 13.85 15.36
N GLU A 88 2.80 13.45 14.51
CA GLU A 88 1.37 13.56 14.78
C GLU A 88 0.68 12.23 14.59
N PHE A 89 -0.35 12.00 15.42
CA PHE A 89 -1.19 10.84 15.34
C PHE A 89 -2.61 11.23 14.94
N ALA A 90 -3.22 10.42 14.09
CA ALA A 90 -4.63 10.53 13.77
C ALA A 90 -5.27 9.14 13.77
N THR A 91 -6.58 9.10 14.02
CA THR A 91 -7.40 7.92 13.76
C THR A 91 -8.34 8.27 12.62
N LEU A 92 -8.31 7.47 11.56
CA LEU A 92 -9.14 7.64 10.38
C LEU A 92 -10.10 6.45 10.26
N ASN A 93 -11.21 6.64 9.55
CA ASN A 93 -12.05 5.51 9.17
C ASN A 93 -11.33 4.70 8.07
N ALA A 94 -11.22 3.39 8.23
CA ALA A 94 -10.60 2.51 7.25
C ALA A 94 -11.44 2.39 5.97
N ALA A 95 -12.75 2.66 6.04
CA ALA A 95 -13.61 2.77 4.86
C ALA A 95 -13.20 3.96 3.96
N ASP A 96 -12.71 5.05 4.55
CA ASP A 96 -12.27 6.25 3.84
C ASP A 96 -10.82 6.14 3.32
N ASN A 97 -10.37 4.93 3.00
CA ASN A 97 -9.01 4.67 2.54
C ASN A 97 -8.88 5.02 1.05
N PRO A 98 -8.20 6.13 0.70
CA PRO A 98 -8.18 6.60 -0.68
C PRO A 98 -7.37 5.66 -1.58
N TRP A 99 -7.78 5.59 -2.84
CA TRP A 99 -7.05 4.90 -3.88
C TRP A 99 -5.86 5.73 -4.34
N LEU A 100 -4.67 5.13 -4.28
CA LEU A 100 -3.41 5.63 -4.81
C LEU A 100 -3.07 4.88 -6.10
N LYS A 101 -2.65 5.61 -7.13
CA LYS A 101 -2.17 5.03 -8.38
C LYS A 101 -0.82 4.36 -8.15
N GLU A 102 -0.67 3.12 -8.61
CA GLU A 102 0.62 2.45 -8.69
C GLU A 102 1.31 2.90 -9.98
N GLU A 103 2.39 3.65 -9.84
CA GLU A 103 3.18 4.11 -10.98
C GLU A 103 4.04 2.97 -11.52
N ASP A 104 4.18 2.92 -12.84
CA ASP A 104 5.08 2.02 -13.56
C ASP A 104 4.91 0.51 -13.29
N ALA A 105 3.73 0.10 -12.81
CA ALA A 105 3.47 -1.31 -12.45
C ALA A 105 3.65 -2.31 -13.61
N PHE A 106 3.50 -1.85 -14.85
CA PHE A 106 3.68 -2.66 -16.06
C PHE A 106 5.04 -2.48 -16.73
N GLY A 107 5.84 -1.48 -16.33
CA GLY A 107 7.04 -1.07 -17.08
C GLY A 107 6.75 -0.81 -18.57
N ASP A 108 7.78 -1.09 -19.37
CA ASP A 108 7.71 -0.99 -20.84
C ASP A 108 6.74 -1.98 -21.49
N LYS A 109 6.32 -3.04 -20.77
CA LYS A 109 5.42 -4.07 -21.32
C LYS A 109 4.07 -3.50 -21.71
N SER A 110 3.62 -2.45 -21.01
CA SER A 110 2.41 -1.69 -21.37
C SER A 110 2.42 -1.18 -22.82
N GLN A 111 3.59 -1.00 -23.46
CA GLN A 111 3.71 -0.45 -24.81
C GLN A 111 3.88 -1.52 -25.90
N THR A 112 3.83 -2.80 -25.53
CA THR A 112 4.17 -3.92 -26.41
C THR A 112 3.03 -4.91 -26.55
N ASP A 113 2.93 -5.49 -27.74
CA ASP A 113 2.08 -6.65 -27.98
C ASP A 113 2.66 -7.87 -27.23
N LEU A 114 1.78 -8.74 -26.77
CA LEU A 114 2.14 -10.01 -26.18
C LEU A 114 2.23 -11.10 -27.25
N THR A 115 2.90 -12.20 -26.90
CA THR A 115 3.00 -13.37 -27.78
C THR A 115 1.95 -14.41 -27.40
N ALA A 116 1.55 -15.26 -28.34
CA ALA A 116 0.64 -16.37 -28.03
C ALA A 116 1.18 -17.23 -26.87
N GLY A 117 0.27 -17.58 -25.94
CA GLY A 117 0.59 -18.30 -24.72
C GLY A 117 1.02 -17.42 -23.54
N SER A 118 1.10 -16.09 -23.71
CA SER A 118 1.45 -15.20 -22.60
C SER A 118 0.45 -15.27 -21.45
N VAL A 119 1.00 -15.37 -20.23
CA VAL A 119 0.27 -15.29 -18.97
C VAL A 119 0.76 -14.06 -18.20
N VAL A 120 -0.16 -13.19 -17.83
CA VAL A 120 0.14 -12.03 -16.98
C VAL A 120 -0.30 -12.35 -15.56
N THR A 121 0.62 -12.23 -14.61
CA THR A 121 0.35 -12.46 -13.19
C THR A 121 0.46 -11.13 -12.43
N VAL A 122 -0.62 -10.73 -11.79
CA VAL A 122 -0.69 -9.58 -10.87
C VAL A 122 -0.71 -10.10 -9.44
N LYS A 123 0.24 -9.67 -8.61
CA LYS A 123 0.34 -10.01 -7.19
C LYS A 123 0.22 -8.76 -6.34
N VAL A 124 -0.60 -8.81 -5.32
CA VAL A 124 -0.65 -7.83 -4.23
C VAL A 124 0.12 -8.43 -3.06
N LYS A 125 1.19 -7.78 -2.62
CA LYS A 125 2.03 -8.24 -1.51
C LYS A 125 1.83 -7.37 -0.28
N ASN A 126 1.76 -7.99 0.88
CA ASN A 126 1.81 -7.30 2.17
C ASN A 126 3.21 -6.73 2.43
N SER A 127 3.31 -5.86 3.43
CA SER A 127 4.58 -5.24 3.85
C SER A 127 5.67 -6.24 4.26
N ASP A 128 5.31 -7.45 4.68
CA ASP A 128 6.24 -8.53 5.01
C ASP A 128 6.67 -9.38 3.79
N GLY A 129 6.19 -9.04 2.60
CA GLY A 129 6.45 -9.73 1.34
C GLY A 129 5.53 -10.92 1.06
N SER A 130 4.65 -11.31 2.00
CA SER A 130 3.64 -12.35 1.75
C SER A 130 2.64 -11.91 0.69
N VAL A 131 2.14 -12.85 -0.11
CA VAL A 131 1.12 -12.57 -1.13
C VAL A 131 -0.25 -12.47 -0.46
N ALA A 132 -0.87 -11.29 -0.54
CA ALA A 132 -2.21 -11.04 -0.04
C ALA A 132 -3.28 -11.56 -1.01
N GLU A 133 -3.13 -11.21 -2.29
CA GLU A 133 -4.00 -11.64 -3.38
C GLU A 133 -3.16 -11.80 -4.66
N GLN A 134 -3.55 -12.70 -5.56
CA GLN A 134 -2.94 -12.79 -6.88
C GLN A 134 -3.91 -13.30 -7.94
N ARG A 135 -3.66 -12.90 -9.18
CA ARG A 135 -4.39 -13.40 -10.34
C ARG A 135 -3.43 -13.61 -11.51
N SER A 136 -3.41 -14.83 -12.05
CA SER A 136 -2.74 -15.17 -13.31
C SER A 136 -3.78 -15.29 -14.42
N VAL A 137 -3.56 -14.57 -15.51
CA VAL A 137 -4.48 -14.46 -16.64
C VAL A 137 -3.76 -14.88 -17.90
N ALA A 138 -4.20 -15.98 -18.52
CA ALA A 138 -3.80 -16.33 -19.87
C ALA A 138 -4.47 -15.36 -20.86
N ILE A 139 -3.68 -14.69 -21.69
CA ILE A 139 -4.19 -13.71 -22.65
C ILE A 139 -4.61 -14.44 -23.93
N PRO A 140 -5.90 -14.34 -24.33
CA PRO A 140 -6.38 -14.94 -25.56
C PRO A 140 -5.61 -14.45 -26.78
N THR A 141 -5.50 -15.30 -27.81
CA THR A 141 -4.75 -14.98 -29.03
C THR A 141 -5.33 -13.79 -29.81
N ASP A 142 -6.63 -13.51 -29.67
CA ASP A 142 -7.32 -12.36 -30.25
C ASP A 142 -7.30 -11.10 -29.36
N ARG A 143 -6.51 -11.12 -28.27
CA ARG A 143 -6.35 -10.02 -27.32
C ARG A 143 -4.88 -9.68 -27.05
N LEU A 144 -3.95 -10.15 -27.88
CA LEU A 144 -2.52 -9.97 -27.66
C LEU A 144 -2.01 -8.55 -27.93
N SER A 145 -2.78 -7.72 -28.65
CA SER A 145 -2.35 -6.35 -28.93
C SER A 145 -2.18 -5.54 -27.65
N ARG A 146 -1.19 -4.63 -27.64
CA ARG A 146 -0.99 -3.64 -26.59
C ARG A 146 -2.23 -2.80 -26.27
N TYR A 147 -3.18 -2.71 -27.19
CA TYR A 147 -4.45 -2.01 -26.97
C TYR A 147 -5.55 -2.89 -26.35
N ASP A 148 -5.38 -4.21 -26.38
CA ASP A 148 -6.42 -5.18 -26.03
C ASP A 148 -6.09 -5.97 -24.75
N TRP A 149 -4.83 -6.39 -24.56
CA TRP A 149 -4.47 -7.16 -23.37
C TRP A 149 -4.61 -6.35 -22.07
N PRO A 150 -4.29 -5.03 -22.00
CA PRO A 150 -4.44 -4.29 -20.75
C PRO A 150 -5.89 -4.16 -20.26
N PRO A 151 -6.88 -3.77 -21.09
CA PRO A 151 -8.28 -3.75 -20.63
C PRO A 151 -8.82 -5.16 -20.34
N TYR A 152 -8.42 -6.18 -21.11
CA TYR A 152 -8.80 -7.57 -20.80
C TYR A 152 -8.29 -8.01 -19.43
N LEU A 153 -7.01 -7.77 -19.13
CA LEU A 153 -6.42 -8.00 -17.82
C LEU A 153 -7.14 -7.22 -16.73
N ALA A 154 -7.48 -5.95 -16.98
CA ALA A 154 -8.20 -5.11 -16.03
C ALA A 154 -9.56 -5.70 -15.62
N HIS A 155 -10.32 -6.23 -16.58
CA HIS A 155 -11.59 -6.92 -16.30
C HIS A 155 -11.37 -8.17 -15.43
N GLU A 156 -10.42 -9.03 -15.80
CA GLU A 156 -10.10 -10.24 -15.05
C GLU A 156 -9.63 -9.94 -13.62
N VAL A 157 -8.79 -8.93 -13.45
CA VAL A 157 -8.31 -8.50 -12.13
C VAL A 157 -9.46 -7.91 -11.31
N ASN A 158 -10.26 -7.00 -11.88
CA ASN A 158 -11.35 -6.34 -11.15
C ASN A 158 -12.46 -7.30 -10.71
N ALA A 159 -12.64 -8.41 -11.43
CA ALA A 159 -13.60 -9.45 -11.08
C ALA A 159 -13.13 -10.38 -9.96
N ASN A 160 -11.82 -10.51 -9.74
CA ASN A 160 -11.24 -11.50 -8.83
C ASN A 160 -10.50 -10.89 -7.63
N LEU A 161 -9.99 -9.67 -7.75
CA LEU A 161 -9.20 -9.00 -6.71
C LEU A 161 -9.98 -7.85 -6.06
N THR A 162 -9.77 -7.69 -4.76
CA THR A 162 -10.48 -6.68 -3.95
C THR A 162 -9.55 -5.60 -3.40
N GLN A 163 -8.26 -5.92 -3.28
CA GLN A 163 -7.25 -4.99 -2.74
C GLN A 163 -6.77 -3.95 -3.75
N ILE A 164 -6.96 -4.24 -5.04
CA ILE A 164 -6.63 -3.33 -6.13
C ILE A 164 -7.81 -3.14 -7.08
N LYS A 165 -7.75 -2.04 -7.84
CA LYS A 165 -8.61 -1.80 -9.00
C LYS A 165 -7.76 -1.42 -10.20
N MET A 166 -8.20 -1.83 -11.38
CA MET A 166 -7.58 -1.47 -12.64
C MET A 166 -8.54 -0.62 -13.49
N GLY A 167 -8.02 0.43 -14.12
CA GLY A 167 -8.81 1.33 -14.96
C GLY A 167 -8.44 2.79 -14.78
N GLU A 168 -9.22 3.66 -15.38
CA GLU A 168 -9.16 5.09 -15.14
C GLU A 168 -10.06 5.45 -13.95
N LYS A 169 -9.51 6.18 -12.98
CA LYS A 169 -10.26 6.67 -11.83
C LYS A 169 -11.11 7.87 -12.22
N THR A 170 -12.40 7.82 -11.94
CA THR A 170 -13.34 8.95 -12.08
C THR A 170 -13.55 9.66 -10.74
N GLY A 171 -14.22 10.81 -10.76
CA GLY A 171 -14.34 11.72 -9.60
C GLY A 171 -15.05 11.15 -8.37
N ASP A 172 -15.71 10.00 -8.48
CA ASP A 172 -16.52 9.32 -7.46
C ASP A 172 -15.83 8.09 -6.83
N ASN A 173 -14.50 7.97 -6.96
CA ASN A 173 -13.75 6.76 -6.60
C ASN A 173 -14.20 5.49 -7.34
N SER A 174 -14.95 5.63 -8.44
CA SER A 174 -15.20 4.52 -9.34
C SER A 174 -14.08 4.39 -10.39
N PHE A 175 -14.03 3.21 -11.01
CA PHE A 175 -12.98 2.85 -11.97
C PHE A 175 -13.64 2.34 -13.23
N THR A 176 -13.26 2.94 -14.35
CA THR A 176 -13.72 2.51 -15.67
C THR A 176 -12.56 1.86 -16.41
N VAL A 177 -12.77 0.63 -16.87
CA VAL A 177 -11.82 -0.02 -17.79
C VAL A 177 -11.97 0.61 -19.17
N ILE A 178 -10.88 1.13 -19.72
CA ILE A 178 -10.88 1.85 -20.99
C ILE A 178 -10.44 0.90 -22.10
N ALA A 179 -11.39 0.51 -22.96
CA ALA A 179 -11.11 -0.30 -24.15
C ALA A 179 -10.14 0.41 -25.11
N GLY A 180 -9.30 -0.37 -25.80
CA GLY A 180 -8.35 0.15 -26.80
C GLY A 180 -7.23 1.01 -26.24
N SER A 181 -7.01 1.01 -24.91
CA SER A 181 -6.02 1.87 -24.26
C SER A 181 -4.96 1.07 -23.51
N GLN A 182 -3.71 1.34 -23.89
CA GLN A 182 -2.53 0.76 -23.26
C GLN A 182 -2.05 1.55 -22.02
N TYR A 183 -2.50 2.80 -21.86
CA TYR A 183 -1.97 3.72 -20.85
C TYR A 183 -3.01 4.26 -19.87
N ARG A 184 -4.30 3.99 -20.05
CA ARG A 184 -5.37 4.50 -19.14
C ARG A 184 -5.84 3.47 -18.12
N ASN A 185 -5.49 2.20 -18.31
CA ASN A 185 -5.85 1.11 -17.41
C ASN A 185 -4.82 0.97 -16.27
N TYR A 186 -4.69 2.03 -15.47
CA TYR A 186 -3.76 2.07 -14.34
C TYR A 186 -4.14 1.09 -13.25
N ILE A 187 -3.17 0.67 -12.45
CA ILE A 187 -3.41 -0.06 -11.20
C ILE A 187 -3.58 0.95 -10.07
N TRP A 188 -4.58 0.72 -9.23
CA TRP A 188 -4.87 1.51 -8.04
C TRP A 188 -4.89 0.60 -6.84
N LYS A 189 -4.21 1.00 -5.77
CA LYS A 189 -4.19 0.30 -4.49
C LYS A 189 -4.69 1.21 -3.38
N LYS A 190 -5.21 0.61 -2.30
CA LYS A 190 -5.60 1.36 -1.12
C LYS A 190 -4.37 1.96 -0.44
N GLN A 191 -4.32 3.29 -0.27
CA GLN A 191 -3.15 4.00 0.26
C GLN A 191 -2.68 3.43 1.60
N ARG A 192 -3.63 3.10 2.49
CA ARG A 192 -3.32 2.68 3.87
C ARG A 192 -3.09 1.18 4.03
N ALA A 193 -3.16 0.38 2.96
CA ALA A 193 -2.98 -1.08 3.06
C ALA A 193 -1.52 -1.51 3.27
N SER A 194 -0.54 -0.61 3.13
CA SER A 194 0.90 -0.94 3.19
C SER A 194 1.28 -2.11 2.25
N GLN A 195 0.61 -2.19 1.10
CA GLN A 195 0.80 -3.23 0.09
C GLN A 195 1.59 -2.71 -1.10
N THR A 196 2.27 -3.62 -1.79
CA THR A 196 2.90 -3.38 -3.10
C THR A 196 2.23 -4.23 -4.16
N VAL A 197 2.28 -3.76 -5.41
CA VAL A 197 1.78 -4.55 -6.55
C VAL A 197 2.96 -4.94 -7.43
N GLU A 198 2.99 -6.22 -7.80
CA GLU A 198 3.97 -6.76 -8.74
C GLU A 198 3.24 -7.34 -9.94
N VAL A 199 3.65 -6.95 -11.14
CA VAL A 199 3.16 -7.53 -12.38
C VAL A 199 4.30 -8.28 -13.06
N SER A 200 4.04 -9.51 -13.48
CA SER A 200 4.99 -10.37 -14.18
C SER A 200 4.35 -10.97 -15.42
N PHE A 201 5.17 -11.21 -16.44
CA PHE A 201 4.76 -11.72 -17.74
C PHE A 201 5.53 -13.02 -17.99
N ASN A 202 4.80 -14.13 -18.10
CA ASN A 202 5.36 -15.46 -18.32
C ASN A 202 4.83 -16.04 -19.64
N LYS A 203 5.49 -17.09 -20.11
CA LYS A 203 5.06 -17.91 -21.25
C LYS A 203 5.12 -19.38 -20.85
#